data_AF-A0A4V0WTC8-F1
#
_entry.id   AF-A0A4V0WTC8-F1
#
_cell.length_a   1.000
_cell.length_b   1.000
_cell.length_c   1.000
_cell.angle_alpha   90.00
_cell.angle_beta   90.00
_cell.angle_gamma   90.00
#
_symmetry.space_group_name_H-M   'P 1'
#
loop_
_entity.id
_entity.type
_entity.pdbx_description
1 polymer ?
#
loop_
_entity_poly.entity_id
_entity_poly.type
_entity_poly.pdbx_seq_one_letter_code
_entity_poly.pdbx_strand_id
1 'polypeptide(L)'
;MGNGWAQCAQQALEGAHGIRVGRMQTIAINGYASASGDIINVFNATSLTDINVVLFQIGVNDIQRQSGYIALRDNVKQMMITANNLGIPCIISLPTQYYTRDHSVTLTGIVGYGQPAVNYELGALYRAILASTVAVRNTELVQPLNALNTGSLDDLGPIVAEYLLTNQDPMVMDNIHPTTYGRILLGLSNVRAIASHMFGRRKDPIINHWMPATWGANNWSVTSLVRASVTSYPDGKISLTGNIANLGTGVTADGTTVCNIPVSIAPLRKMAFSVTKLDASGNPIGQGNVVIDTTGTIKIYGFSTGNVSLDGVLY
;
A
#
# COMPACT_ATOMS: atom_id res chain seq x y z
N MET A 1 27.54 -11.19 0.34
CA MET A 1 26.24 -10.98 -0.33
C MET A 1 25.24 -11.91 0.34
N GLY A 2 24.09 -11.42 0.79
CA GLY A 2 23.17 -12.20 1.64
C GLY A 2 22.24 -13.10 0.82
N ASN A 3 22.29 -14.42 1.04
CA ASN A 3 21.54 -15.45 0.31
C ASN A 3 20.03 -15.53 0.70
N GLY A 4 19.35 -14.42 0.98
CA GLY A 4 17.95 -14.41 1.47
C GLY A 4 16.90 -14.26 0.37
N TRP A 5 15.63 -14.58 0.67
CA TRP A 5 14.51 -14.39 -0.27
C TRP A 5 14.38 -12.93 -0.75
N ALA A 6 14.81 -11.96 0.06
CA ALA A 6 14.80 -10.54 -0.29
C ALA A 6 15.68 -10.24 -1.52
N GLN A 7 16.80 -10.94 -1.70
CA GLN A 7 17.64 -10.77 -2.88
C GLN A 7 16.92 -11.25 -4.15
N CYS A 8 16.27 -12.41 -4.08
CA CYS A 8 15.43 -12.93 -5.16
C CYS A 8 14.28 -11.96 -5.47
N ALA A 9 13.69 -11.36 -4.42
CA ALA A 9 12.63 -10.37 -4.57
C ALA A 9 13.11 -9.09 -5.26
N GLN A 10 14.30 -8.58 -4.93
CA GLN A 10 14.86 -7.41 -5.60
C GLN A 10 15.02 -7.64 -7.11
N GLN A 11 15.63 -8.77 -7.49
CA GLN A 11 15.83 -9.12 -8.91
C GLN A 11 14.50 -9.27 -9.65
N ALA A 12 13.52 -9.93 -9.04
CA ALA A 12 12.21 -10.13 -9.65
C ALA A 12 11.41 -8.81 -9.76
N LEU A 13 11.54 -7.89 -8.81
CA LEU A 13 10.91 -6.56 -8.90
C LEU A 13 11.46 -5.77 -10.08
N GLU A 14 12.77 -5.79 -10.33
CA GLU A 14 13.36 -5.08 -11.47
C GLU A 14 12.86 -5.59 -12.83
N GLY A 15 12.35 -6.83 -12.89
CA GLY A 15 11.72 -7.41 -14.08
C GLY A 15 10.20 -7.23 -14.15
N ALA A 16 9.55 -6.68 -13.12
CA ALA A 16 8.10 -6.60 -13.01
C ALA A 16 7.59 -5.18 -13.28
N HIS A 17 6.62 -5.04 -14.20
CA HIS A 17 5.86 -3.79 -14.44
C HIS A 17 6.70 -2.50 -14.60
N GLY A 18 7.95 -2.61 -15.06
CA GLY A 18 8.85 -1.46 -15.19
C GLY A 18 9.35 -0.88 -13.86
N ILE A 19 9.16 -1.59 -12.74
CA ILE A 19 9.65 -1.19 -11.42
C ILE A 19 11.18 -1.14 -11.45
N ARG A 20 11.75 -0.10 -10.85
CA ARG A 20 13.19 0.01 -10.58
C ARG A 20 13.39 0.11 -9.08
N VAL A 21 14.15 -0.82 -8.51
CA VAL A 21 14.41 -0.85 -7.07
C VAL A 21 15.55 0.13 -6.75
N GLY A 22 15.20 1.33 -6.28
CA GLY A 22 16.21 2.31 -5.83
C GLY A 22 16.89 1.88 -4.52
N ARG A 23 16.13 1.29 -3.61
CA ARG A 23 16.63 0.76 -2.33
C ARG A 23 15.75 -0.39 -1.84
N MET A 24 16.36 -1.50 -1.44
CA MET A 24 15.71 -2.56 -0.67
C MET A 24 16.50 -2.79 0.61
N GLN A 25 15.85 -2.58 1.76
CA GLN A 25 16.47 -2.74 3.07
C GLN A 25 15.77 -3.88 3.83
N THR A 26 16.54 -4.87 4.27
CA THR A 26 16.08 -5.89 5.19
C THR A 26 16.53 -5.52 6.61
N ILE A 27 15.57 -5.38 7.51
CA ILE A 27 15.80 -5.17 8.95
C ILE A 27 15.49 -6.43 9.77
N ALA A 28 15.32 -7.57 9.10
CA ALA A 28 15.03 -8.84 9.75
C ALA A 28 16.23 -9.33 10.55
N ILE A 29 15.99 -9.73 11.80
CA ILE A 29 17.00 -10.31 12.70
C ILE A 29 16.56 -11.72 13.08
N ASN A 30 17.50 -12.66 13.04
CA ASN A 30 17.23 -14.07 13.33
C ASN A 30 16.72 -14.25 14.76
N GLY A 31 15.70 -15.10 14.94
CA GLY A 31 15.14 -15.42 16.24
C GLY A 31 14.27 -14.33 16.87
N TYR A 32 14.00 -13.21 16.20
CA TYR A 32 13.12 -12.19 16.78
C TYR A 32 11.66 -12.64 16.73
N ALA A 33 10.91 -12.35 17.79
CA ALA A 33 9.48 -12.59 17.90
C ALA A 33 8.79 -11.30 18.35
N SER A 34 7.48 -11.20 18.18
CA SER A 34 6.75 -9.97 18.49
C SER A 34 6.63 -9.75 19.99
N ALA A 35 6.41 -10.81 20.78
CA ALA A 35 6.16 -10.67 22.21
C ALA A 35 7.35 -10.18 23.03
N SER A 36 8.58 -10.36 22.54
CA SER A 36 9.78 -9.81 23.16
C SER A 36 9.94 -8.30 22.89
N GLY A 37 9.08 -7.70 22.07
CA GLY A 37 9.20 -6.29 21.65
C GLY A 37 10.31 -6.05 20.63
N ASP A 38 11.12 -7.07 20.31
CA ASP A 38 12.31 -6.92 19.49
C ASP A 38 11.99 -6.39 18.08
N ILE A 39 10.95 -6.93 17.44
CA ILE A 39 10.58 -6.57 16.06
C ILE A 39 10.08 -5.12 16.00
N ILE A 40 9.19 -4.73 16.91
CA ILE A 40 8.61 -3.38 16.92
C ILE A 40 9.65 -2.32 17.30
N ASN A 41 10.59 -2.64 18.20
CA ASN A 41 11.67 -1.73 18.58
C ASN A 41 12.61 -1.46 17.40
N VAL A 42 13.02 -2.51 16.67
CA VAL A 42 13.84 -2.34 15.46
C VAL A 42 13.10 -1.58 14.37
N PHE A 43 11.81 -1.87 14.18
CA PHE A 43 10.99 -1.17 13.20
C PHE A 43 10.90 0.33 13.53
N ASN A 44 10.59 0.69 14.78
CA ASN A 44 10.46 2.08 15.22
C ASN A 44 11.79 2.84 15.20
N ALA A 45 12.92 2.14 15.36
CA ALA A 45 14.26 2.73 15.23
C ALA A 45 14.72 2.88 13.76
N THR A 46 14.03 2.24 12.81
CA THR A 46 14.41 2.29 11.39
C THR A 46 13.79 3.50 10.71
N SER A 47 14.61 4.31 10.05
CA SER A 47 14.10 5.40 9.22
C SER A 47 13.35 4.85 8.00
N LEU A 48 12.11 5.32 7.83
CA LEU A 48 11.25 5.03 6.68
C LEU A 48 11.31 6.12 5.61
N THR A 49 12.25 7.08 5.70
CA THR A 49 12.49 8.09 4.66
C THR A 49 12.76 7.40 3.32
N ASP A 50 12.14 7.85 2.23
CA ASP A 50 12.29 7.28 0.88
C ASP A 50 11.91 5.78 0.77
N ILE A 51 11.05 5.27 1.67
CA ILE A 51 10.45 3.94 1.55
C ILE A 51 9.05 4.07 0.95
N ASN A 52 8.78 3.32 -0.12
CA ASN A 52 7.47 3.35 -0.79
C ASN A 52 6.52 2.23 -0.34
N VAL A 53 7.04 1.12 0.17
CA VAL A 53 6.26 -0.04 0.62
C VAL A 53 7.00 -0.72 1.77
N VAL A 54 6.28 -1.12 2.81
CA VAL A 54 6.80 -1.98 3.88
C VAL A 54 6.20 -3.38 3.73
N LEU A 55 7.05 -4.41 3.78
CA LEU A 55 6.61 -5.80 3.78
C LEU A 55 7.02 -6.49 5.09
N PHE A 56 6.05 -7.12 5.75
CA PHE A 56 6.26 -7.88 6.97
C PHE A 56 6.12 -9.37 6.68
N GLN A 57 7.21 -10.13 6.83
CA GLN A 57 7.21 -11.60 6.86
C GLN A 57 7.66 -12.04 8.25
N ILE A 58 6.71 -12.09 9.19
CA ILE A 58 6.95 -12.37 10.61
C ILE A 58 5.92 -13.38 11.13
N GLY A 59 6.17 -13.95 12.31
CA GLY A 59 5.24 -14.88 12.96
C GLY A 59 5.76 -16.31 13.11
N VAL A 60 6.75 -16.76 12.34
CA VAL A 60 7.31 -18.12 12.50
C VAL A 60 7.86 -18.32 13.91
N ASN A 61 8.67 -17.38 14.41
CA ASN A 61 9.20 -17.45 15.77
C ASN A 61 8.13 -17.24 16.84
N ASP A 62 7.10 -16.46 16.56
CA ASP A 62 5.96 -16.29 17.46
C ASP A 62 5.20 -17.60 17.66
N ILE A 63 5.01 -18.36 16.58
CA ILE A 63 4.41 -19.70 16.63
C ILE A 63 5.34 -20.66 17.39
N GLN A 64 6.63 -20.73 17.02
CA GLN A 64 7.64 -21.58 17.68
C GLN A 64 7.66 -21.35 19.20
N ARG A 65 7.62 -20.09 19.64
CA ARG A 65 7.70 -19.74 21.06
C ARG A 65 6.36 -19.72 21.77
N GLN A 66 5.26 -19.89 21.05
CA GLN A 66 3.91 -19.63 21.53
C GLN A 66 3.83 -18.26 22.23
N SER A 67 4.49 -17.25 21.66
CA SER A 67 4.80 -16.02 22.38
C SER A 67 3.58 -15.10 22.62
N GLY A 68 2.38 -15.53 22.22
CA GLY A 68 1.14 -14.82 22.46
C GLY A 68 0.69 -14.09 21.21
N TYR A 69 -0.37 -14.62 20.60
CA TYR A 69 -0.93 -14.07 19.36
C TYR A 69 -1.48 -12.65 19.51
N ILE A 70 -1.84 -12.25 20.74
CA ILE A 70 -2.30 -10.89 21.08
C ILE A 70 -1.16 -9.88 20.89
N ALA A 71 0.04 -10.21 21.37
CA ALA A 71 1.21 -9.35 21.22
C ALA A 71 1.62 -9.21 19.75
N LEU A 72 1.56 -10.31 18.97
CA LEU A 72 1.77 -10.25 17.52
C LEU A 72 0.76 -9.30 16.85
N ARG A 73 -0.54 -9.46 17.14
CA ARG A 73 -1.61 -8.60 16.62
C ARG A 73 -1.32 -7.12 16.91
N ASP A 74 -1.06 -6.79 18.18
CA ASP A 74 -0.92 -5.41 18.62
C ASP A 74 0.34 -4.76 18.05
N ASN A 75 1.45 -5.50 18.00
CA ASN A 75 2.69 -5.00 17.42
C ASN A 75 2.59 -4.80 15.90
N VAL A 76 2.01 -5.76 15.17
CA VAL A 76 1.77 -5.61 13.72
C VAL A 76 0.85 -4.42 13.46
N LYS A 77 -0.23 -4.27 14.24
CA LYS A 77 -1.13 -3.11 14.12
C LYS A 77 -0.38 -1.80 14.34
N GLN A 78 0.47 -1.70 15.36
CA GLN A 78 1.22 -0.49 15.66
C GLN A 78 2.28 -0.17 14.59
N MET A 79 2.95 -1.19 14.04
CA MET A 79 3.89 -1.00 12.93
C MET A 79 3.17 -0.51 11.66
N MET A 80 1.98 -1.06 11.35
CA MET A 80 1.15 -0.54 10.26
C MET A 80 0.69 0.90 10.51
N ILE A 81 0.28 1.25 11.74
CA ILE A 81 -0.08 2.64 12.08
C ILE A 81 1.09 3.58 11.81
N THR A 82 2.28 3.20 12.24
CA THR A 82 3.50 4.00 12.09
C THR A 82 3.84 4.26 10.62
N ALA A 83 3.81 3.23 9.77
CA ALA A 83 4.04 3.38 8.33
C ALA A 83 2.91 4.16 7.63
N ASN A 84 1.65 3.84 7.92
CA ASN A 84 0.49 4.46 7.27
C ASN A 84 0.35 5.94 7.61
N ASN A 85 0.78 6.39 8.79
CA ASN A 85 0.84 7.81 9.15
C ASN A 85 1.80 8.62 8.24
N LEU A 86 2.73 7.94 7.57
CA LEU A 86 3.62 8.52 6.55
C LEU A 86 3.08 8.31 5.12
N GLY A 87 1.87 7.77 4.97
CA GLY A 87 1.30 7.40 3.68
C GLY A 87 1.93 6.16 3.05
N ILE A 88 2.72 5.39 3.81
CA ILE A 88 3.43 4.20 3.29
C ILE A 88 2.52 2.97 3.44
N PRO A 89 2.18 2.27 2.34
CA PRO A 89 1.41 1.04 2.41
C PRO A 89 2.20 -0.12 3.02
N CYS A 90 1.46 -1.00 3.70
CA CYS A 90 2.00 -2.20 4.32
C CYS A 90 1.48 -3.48 3.68
N ILE A 91 2.34 -4.46 3.48
CA ILE A 91 1.99 -5.81 3.03
C ILE A 91 2.35 -6.78 4.14
N ILE A 92 1.36 -7.49 4.67
CA ILE A 92 1.59 -8.59 5.61
C ILE A 92 1.65 -9.89 4.83
N SER A 93 2.83 -10.45 4.70
CA SER A 93 3.02 -11.78 4.13
C SER A 93 2.91 -12.83 5.23
N LEU A 94 2.06 -13.84 4.99
CA LEU A 94 1.74 -14.81 6.01
C LEU A 94 2.96 -15.71 6.33
N PRO A 95 3.18 -16.06 7.61
CA PRO A 95 4.28 -16.95 7.99
C PRO A 95 4.12 -18.32 7.33
N THR A 96 5.21 -18.84 6.75
CA THR A 96 5.25 -20.12 6.02
C THR A 96 4.85 -21.31 6.90
N GLN A 97 4.46 -22.42 6.26
CA GLN A 97 4.26 -23.69 6.95
C GLN A 97 5.61 -24.33 7.32
N TYR A 98 5.58 -25.19 8.31
CA TYR A 98 6.71 -25.99 8.78
C TYR A 98 6.15 -27.23 9.50
N TYR A 99 7.01 -28.21 9.77
CA TYR A 99 6.66 -29.41 10.55
C TYR A 99 7.67 -29.64 11.67
N THR A 100 7.28 -30.40 12.70
CA THR A 100 8.16 -30.70 13.83
C THR A 100 9.17 -31.79 13.47
N ARG A 101 10.32 -31.78 14.15
CA ARG A 101 11.29 -32.88 14.05
C ARG A 101 10.63 -34.21 14.43
N ASP A 102 9.88 -34.23 15.52
CA ASP A 102 9.25 -35.45 16.02
C ASP A 102 8.25 -36.03 15.02
N HIS A 103 7.50 -35.18 14.31
CA HIS A 103 6.62 -35.63 13.23
C HIS A 103 7.43 -36.26 12.10
N SER A 104 8.52 -35.63 11.67
CA SER A 104 9.41 -36.20 10.64
C SER A 104 10.03 -37.54 11.06
N VAL A 105 10.47 -37.67 12.31
CA VAL A 105 11.04 -38.90 12.87
C VAL A 105 9.98 -40.00 12.93
N THR A 106 8.77 -39.68 13.41
CA THR A 106 7.66 -40.62 13.51
C THR A 106 7.28 -41.17 12.14
N LEU A 107 7.28 -40.32 11.12
CA LEU A 107 6.88 -40.69 9.77
C LEU A 107 7.97 -41.45 9.00
N THR A 108 9.24 -41.04 9.12
CA THR A 108 10.33 -41.56 8.27
C THR A 108 11.30 -42.50 8.99
N GLY A 109 11.31 -42.52 10.32
CA GLY A 109 12.33 -43.21 11.12
C GLY A 109 13.71 -42.55 11.13
N ILE A 110 13.92 -41.43 10.42
CA ILE A 110 15.22 -40.75 10.34
C ILE A 110 15.41 -39.87 11.57
N VAL A 111 16.37 -40.23 12.43
CA VAL A 111 16.73 -39.46 13.63
C VAL A 111 17.74 -38.36 13.28
N GLY A 112 17.53 -37.16 13.84
CA GLY A 112 18.51 -36.04 13.75
C GLY A 112 18.33 -35.08 12.57
N TYR A 113 17.32 -35.28 11.72
CA TYR A 113 16.98 -34.34 10.65
C TYR A 113 16.17 -33.14 11.16
N GLY A 114 16.38 -31.95 10.59
CA GLY A 114 15.63 -30.72 10.90
C GLY A 114 15.96 -30.04 12.24
N GLN A 115 15.43 -28.84 12.48
CA GLN A 115 15.46 -28.09 13.73
C GLN A 115 14.47 -28.67 14.75
N PRO A 116 14.64 -28.43 16.06
CA PRO A 116 13.67 -28.81 17.09
C PRO A 116 12.43 -27.89 17.03
N ALA A 117 11.75 -27.90 15.89
CA ALA A 117 10.58 -27.08 15.62
C ALA A 117 9.38 -27.56 16.45
N VAL A 118 8.61 -26.62 16.99
CA VAL A 118 7.43 -26.90 17.82
C VAL A 118 6.22 -26.08 17.38
N ASN A 119 5.03 -26.43 17.87
CA ASN A 119 3.79 -25.65 17.76
C ASN A 119 3.30 -25.38 16.33
N TYR A 120 3.68 -26.21 15.35
CA TYR A 120 3.33 -26.01 13.94
C TYR A 120 1.81 -25.94 13.69
N GLU A 121 1.04 -26.66 14.49
CA GLU A 121 -0.41 -26.71 14.48
C GLU A 121 -1.05 -25.36 14.83
N LEU A 122 -0.36 -24.50 15.59
CA LEU A 122 -0.83 -23.15 15.90
C LEU A 122 -0.67 -22.19 14.72
N GLY A 123 0.02 -22.57 13.63
CA GLY A 123 0.26 -21.70 12.49
C GLY A 123 -1.01 -21.12 11.86
N ALA A 124 -2.10 -21.89 11.83
CA ALA A 124 -3.39 -21.41 11.32
C ALA A 124 -3.96 -20.25 12.16
N LEU A 125 -3.87 -20.34 13.49
CA LEU A 125 -4.34 -19.31 14.41
C LEU A 125 -3.59 -17.99 14.19
N TYR A 126 -2.25 -18.05 14.15
CA TYR A 126 -1.42 -16.85 13.98
C TYR A 126 -1.65 -16.19 12.61
N ARG A 127 -1.79 -16.98 11.54
CA ARG A 127 -2.13 -16.45 10.20
C ARG A 127 -3.51 -15.79 10.17
N ALA A 128 -4.52 -16.41 10.78
CA ALA A 128 -5.86 -15.85 10.86
C ALA A 128 -5.88 -14.51 11.61
N ILE A 129 -5.07 -14.39 12.67
CA ILE A 129 -4.94 -13.15 13.43
C ILE A 129 -4.27 -12.05 12.60
N LEU A 130 -3.19 -12.36 11.89
CA LEU A 130 -2.56 -11.39 10.97
C LEU A 130 -3.55 -10.92 9.89
N ALA A 131 -4.27 -11.85 9.26
CA ALA A 131 -5.28 -11.53 8.25
C ALA A 131 -6.40 -10.63 8.81
N SER A 132 -6.94 -10.97 9.98
CA SER A 132 -7.95 -10.17 10.68
C SER A 132 -7.43 -8.78 11.03
N THR A 133 -6.17 -8.67 11.49
CA THR A 133 -5.55 -7.39 11.86
C THR A 133 -5.44 -6.45 10.66
N VAL A 134 -5.05 -6.97 9.49
CA VAL A 134 -5.02 -6.20 8.24
C VAL A 134 -6.42 -5.72 7.86
N ALA A 135 -7.41 -6.59 7.92
CA ALA A 135 -8.79 -6.26 7.58
C ALA A 135 -9.35 -5.16 8.49
N VAL A 136 -9.23 -5.31 9.82
CA VAL A 136 -9.65 -4.30 10.80
C VAL A 136 -8.94 -2.99 10.55
N ARG A 137 -7.61 -3.00 10.36
CA ARG A 137 -6.86 -1.76 10.14
C ARG A 137 -7.32 -1.04 8.88
N ASN A 138 -7.63 -1.75 7.80
CA ASN A 138 -8.15 -1.14 6.58
C ASN A 138 -9.54 -0.52 6.77
N THR A 139 -10.38 -1.03 7.67
CA THR A 139 -11.68 -0.39 8.00
C THR A 139 -11.54 0.87 8.86
N GLU A 140 -10.45 0.99 9.63
CA GLU A 140 -10.14 2.18 10.45
C GLU A 140 -9.53 3.32 9.62
N LEU A 141 -9.19 3.08 8.36
CA LEU A 141 -8.60 4.05 7.46
C LEU A 141 -9.65 4.61 6.50
N VAL A 142 -9.48 5.87 6.09
CA VAL A 142 -10.30 6.49 5.03
C VAL A 142 -10.13 5.75 3.69
N GLN A 143 -8.96 5.12 3.48
CA GLN A 143 -8.68 4.26 2.34
C GLN A 143 -7.86 3.04 2.75
N PRO A 144 -8.10 1.85 2.17
CA PRO A 144 -7.32 0.66 2.44
C PRO A 144 -5.89 0.82 1.91
N LEU A 145 -4.93 0.96 2.84
CA LEU A 145 -3.50 1.08 2.54
C LEU A 145 -2.74 -0.24 2.75
N ASN A 146 -3.35 -1.23 3.40
CA ASN A 146 -2.68 -2.48 3.74
C ASN A 146 -3.16 -3.63 2.88
N ALA A 147 -2.30 -4.61 2.64
CA ALA A 147 -2.64 -5.84 1.94
C ALA A 147 -2.13 -7.08 2.66
N LEU A 148 -2.77 -8.21 2.36
CA LEU A 148 -2.33 -9.54 2.79
C LEU A 148 -1.68 -10.25 1.60
N ASN A 149 -0.51 -10.86 1.81
CA ASN A 149 0.08 -11.80 0.87
C ASN A 149 -0.10 -13.24 1.38
N THR A 150 -0.94 -14.02 0.70
CA THR A 150 -1.12 -15.47 0.95
C THR A 150 -0.17 -16.33 0.13
N GLY A 151 0.48 -15.78 -0.89
CA GLY A 151 1.32 -16.56 -1.79
C GLY A 151 2.56 -17.15 -1.11
N SER A 152 2.98 -16.62 0.05
CA SER A 152 4.00 -17.28 0.89
C SER A 152 3.58 -18.66 1.37
N LEU A 153 2.30 -19.01 1.26
CA LEU A 153 1.76 -20.35 1.49
C LEU A 153 1.48 -21.03 0.14
N ASP A 154 0.79 -20.34 -0.76
CA ASP A 154 0.29 -20.94 -2.00
C ASP A 154 1.42 -21.30 -2.96
N ASP A 155 2.45 -20.46 -3.06
CA ASP A 155 3.54 -20.61 -4.02
C ASP A 155 4.62 -21.58 -3.54
N LEU A 156 4.82 -21.72 -2.22
CA LEU A 156 5.67 -22.76 -1.65
C LEU A 156 4.95 -24.12 -1.66
N GLY A 157 3.62 -24.12 -1.73
CA GLY A 157 2.82 -25.32 -1.61
C GLY A 157 2.88 -25.93 -0.20
N PRO A 158 2.43 -27.18 -0.04
CA PRO A 158 2.43 -27.83 1.26
C PRO A 158 3.87 -28.10 1.73
N ILE A 159 4.20 -27.64 2.95
CA ILE A 159 5.44 -28.00 3.64
C ILE A 159 5.10 -29.06 4.68
N VAL A 160 5.32 -30.32 4.31
CA VAL A 160 4.86 -31.49 5.08
C VAL A 160 5.94 -32.57 5.11
N ALA A 161 6.00 -33.34 6.20
CA ALA A 161 7.07 -34.30 6.43
C ALA A 161 7.06 -35.48 5.44
N GLU A 162 5.94 -35.72 4.76
CA GLU A 162 5.71 -36.80 3.80
C GLU A 162 6.66 -36.74 2.61
N TYR A 163 7.13 -35.55 2.22
CA TYR A 163 8.13 -35.42 1.17
C TYR A 163 9.43 -36.14 1.52
N LEU A 164 9.75 -36.28 2.82
CA LEU A 164 10.92 -36.97 3.33
C LEU A 164 10.92 -38.49 3.06
N LEU A 165 9.77 -39.09 2.74
CA LEU A 165 9.66 -40.51 2.37
C LEU A 165 10.21 -40.81 0.98
N THR A 166 10.30 -39.80 0.12
CA THR A 166 10.71 -39.96 -1.29
C THR A 166 12.03 -39.27 -1.60
N ASN A 167 12.31 -38.12 -0.99
CA ASN A 167 13.57 -37.38 -1.09
C ASN A 167 13.67 -36.36 0.05
N GLN A 168 14.55 -35.36 -0.01
CA GLN A 168 14.47 -34.19 0.87
C GLN A 168 13.25 -33.32 0.55
N ASP A 169 12.76 -32.57 1.54
CA ASP A 169 11.75 -31.53 1.30
C ASP A 169 12.34 -30.46 0.37
N PRO A 170 11.74 -30.20 -0.81
CA PRO A 170 12.30 -29.27 -1.78
C PRO A 170 12.15 -27.81 -1.34
N MET A 171 11.25 -27.52 -0.41
CA MET A 171 10.93 -26.18 0.07
C MET A 171 11.75 -25.77 1.28
N VAL A 172 12.00 -26.69 2.23
CA VAL A 172 12.70 -26.39 3.49
C VAL A 172 13.91 -27.30 3.75
N MET A 173 15.01 -26.71 4.24
CA MET A 173 16.32 -27.36 4.42
C MET A 173 16.47 -28.06 5.77
N ASP A 174 16.18 -27.32 6.83
CA ASP A 174 15.67 -27.89 8.06
C ASP A 174 14.18 -27.58 7.98
N ASN A 175 13.27 -28.49 8.26
CA ASN A 175 11.82 -28.30 8.44
C ASN A 175 11.15 -26.90 8.67
N ILE A 176 11.86 -25.80 8.94
CA ILE A 176 11.40 -24.40 8.98
C ILE A 176 12.03 -23.53 7.87
N HIS A 177 13.36 -23.54 7.72
CA HIS A 177 14.05 -22.56 6.89
C HIS A 177 14.00 -22.96 5.41
N PRO A 178 13.72 -22.02 4.49
CA PRO A 178 13.58 -22.37 3.08
C PRO A 178 14.93 -22.72 2.42
N THR A 179 14.88 -23.71 1.51
CA THR A 179 15.95 -24.03 0.55
C THR A 179 16.17 -22.85 -0.41
N THR A 180 17.19 -22.91 -1.28
CA THR A 180 17.37 -21.92 -2.35
C THR A 180 16.12 -21.80 -3.24
N TYR A 181 15.49 -22.93 -3.59
CA TYR A 181 14.29 -22.92 -4.40
C TYR A 181 13.10 -22.30 -3.64
N GLY A 182 12.90 -22.69 -2.38
CA GLY A 182 11.89 -22.07 -1.51
C GLY A 182 12.09 -20.55 -1.34
N ARG A 183 13.33 -20.08 -1.25
CA ARG A 183 13.65 -18.63 -1.19
C ARG A 183 13.29 -17.90 -2.47
N ILE A 184 13.50 -18.52 -3.63
CA ILE A 184 13.10 -17.95 -4.93
C ILE A 184 11.57 -17.80 -4.98
N LEU A 185 10.83 -18.87 -4.65
CA LEU A 185 9.37 -18.86 -4.67
C LEU A 185 8.80 -17.85 -3.67
N LEU A 186 9.34 -17.80 -2.45
CA LEU A 186 8.96 -16.79 -1.45
C LEU A 186 9.25 -15.37 -1.93
N GLY A 187 10.40 -15.15 -2.57
CA GLY A 187 10.75 -13.87 -3.18
C GLY A 187 9.76 -13.45 -4.25
N LEU A 188 9.48 -14.34 -5.21
CA LEU A 188 8.52 -14.11 -6.30
C LEU A 188 7.11 -13.82 -5.78
N SER A 189 6.69 -14.53 -4.74
CA SER A 189 5.42 -14.30 -4.08
C SER A 189 5.30 -12.88 -3.53
N ASN A 190 6.31 -12.46 -2.77
CA ASN A 190 6.38 -11.12 -2.19
C ASN A 190 6.45 -10.04 -3.27
N VAL A 191 7.17 -10.28 -4.38
CA VAL A 191 7.18 -9.37 -5.54
C VAL A 191 5.80 -9.21 -6.15
N ARG A 192 5.05 -10.31 -6.36
CA ARG A 192 3.69 -10.24 -6.90
C ARG A 192 2.79 -9.42 -6.00
N ALA A 193 2.89 -9.59 -4.68
CA ALA A 193 2.13 -8.79 -3.73
C ALA A 193 2.50 -7.30 -3.80
N ILE A 194 3.79 -6.95 -3.85
CA ILE A 194 4.27 -5.56 -3.99
C ILE A 194 3.77 -4.96 -5.30
N ALA A 195 3.99 -5.64 -6.42
CA ALA A 195 3.59 -5.16 -7.74
C ALA A 195 2.06 -5.04 -7.86
N SER A 196 1.30 -6.01 -7.34
CA SER A 196 -0.17 -5.93 -7.30
C SER A 196 -0.65 -4.79 -6.41
N HIS A 197 0.05 -4.49 -5.32
CA HIS A 197 -0.31 -3.36 -4.48
C HIS A 197 -0.03 -2.01 -5.16
N MET A 198 1.07 -1.91 -5.91
CA MET A 198 1.49 -0.69 -6.61
C MET A 198 0.73 -0.46 -7.93
N PHE A 199 0.42 -1.52 -8.68
CA PHE A 199 -0.13 -1.45 -10.04
C PHE A 199 -1.42 -2.24 -10.23
N GLY A 200 -1.87 -2.99 -9.23
CA GLY A 200 -3.17 -3.66 -9.27
C GLY A 200 -4.24 -2.63 -9.54
N ARG A 201 -5.17 -2.97 -10.43
CA ARG A 201 -6.30 -2.12 -10.83
C ARG A 201 -7.19 -1.88 -9.60
N ARG A 202 -6.80 -0.93 -8.76
CA ARG A 202 -7.70 -0.32 -7.81
C ARG A 202 -8.79 0.36 -8.65
N LYS A 203 -10.05 0.08 -8.34
CA LYS A 203 -11.18 0.87 -8.84
C LYS A 203 -11.47 2.04 -7.91
N ASP A 204 -10.81 2.05 -6.75
CA ASP A 204 -10.94 3.08 -5.74
C ASP A 204 -9.99 4.24 -6.03
N PRO A 205 -10.43 5.49 -5.84
CA PRO A 205 -9.57 6.65 -5.98
C PRO A 205 -8.38 6.59 -5.00
N ILE A 206 -7.16 6.84 -5.47
CA ILE A 206 -5.90 6.82 -4.70
C ILE A 206 -5.83 7.98 -3.70
N ILE A 207 -6.46 9.11 -4.03
CA ILE A 207 -6.53 10.32 -3.22
C ILE A 207 -7.90 10.88 -3.51
N ASN A 208 -8.80 11.02 -2.53
CA ASN A 208 -9.91 11.97 -2.61
C ASN A 208 -9.68 12.99 -1.49
N HIS A 209 -9.16 14.15 -1.87
CA HIS A 209 -8.83 15.18 -0.91
C HIS A 209 -9.44 16.52 -1.32
N TRP A 210 -9.92 17.24 -0.32
CA TRP A 210 -10.27 18.65 -0.45
C TRP A 210 -9.05 19.43 -0.94
N MET A 211 -9.25 20.32 -1.92
CA MET A 211 -8.21 21.23 -2.35
C MET A 211 -7.79 22.12 -1.16
N PRO A 212 -6.48 22.21 -0.84
CA PRO A 212 -5.97 23.16 0.13
C PRO A 212 -6.37 24.60 -0.21
N ALA A 213 -6.72 25.41 0.79
CA ALA A 213 -7.08 26.82 0.59
C ALA A 213 -6.01 27.62 -0.18
N THR A 214 -4.75 27.24 -0.02
CA THR A 214 -3.59 27.82 -0.71
C THR A 214 -3.60 27.63 -2.22
N TRP A 215 -4.44 26.74 -2.77
CA TRP A 215 -4.56 26.56 -4.21
C TRP A 215 -5.48 27.59 -4.86
N GLY A 216 -6.40 28.22 -4.10
CA GLY A 216 -7.21 29.33 -4.60
C GLY A 216 -6.36 30.53 -4.98
N ALA A 217 -6.76 31.26 -6.03
CA ALA A 217 -6.00 32.40 -6.56
C ALA A 217 -6.91 33.59 -6.89
N ASN A 218 -6.38 34.81 -6.85
CA ASN A 218 -7.08 36.04 -7.31
C ASN A 218 -8.48 36.25 -6.72
N ASN A 219 -8.64 36.06 -5.41
CA ASN A 219 -9.92 36.11 -4.69
C ASN A 219 -10.90 34.99 -5.08
N TRP A 220 -10.40 33.86 -5.57
CA TRP A 220 -11.17 32.64 -5.73
C TRP A 220 -10.83 31.64 -4.63
N SER A 221 -11.85 31.00 -4.06
CA SER A 221 -11.72 30.06 -2.95
C SER A 221 -12.17 28.66 -3.35
N VAL A 222 -11.31 27.69 -3.07
CA VAL A 222 -11.57 26.25 -3.28
C VAL A 222 -12.17 25.57 -2.04
N THR A 223 -12.35 26.31 -0.93
CA THR A 223 -12.80 25.76 0.36
C THR A 223 -14.15 26.30 0.85
N SER A 224 -14.94 26.94 -0.04
CA SER A 224 -16.27 27.46 0.29
C SER A 224 -17.32 26.34 0.50
N LEU A 225 -18.60 26.68 0.66
CA LEU A 225 -19.70 25.79 1.11
C LEU A 225 -19.74 24.41 0.42
N VAL A 226 -19.43 24.35 -0.88
CA VAL A 226 -19.18 23.08 -1.61
C VAL A 226 -17.72 23.05 -2.03
N ARG A 227 -16.88 22.47 -1.18
CA ARG A 227 -15.43 22.46 -1.35
C ARG A 227 -15.02 21.75 -2.63
N ALA A 228 -14.08 22.33 -3.36
CA ALA A 228 -13.46 21.64 -4.47
C ALA A 228 -12.58 20.49 -3.94
N SER A 229 -12.55 19.39 -4.68
CA SER A 229 -11.74 18.21 -4.37
C SER A 229 -11.01 17.71 -5.60
N VAL A 230 -9.87 17.06 -5.34
CA VAL A 230 -9.11 16.32 -6.35
C VAL A 230 -9.19 14.85 -6.04
N THR A 231 -9.49 14.10 -7.09
CA THR A 231 -9.49 12.65 -7.09
C THR A 231 -8.43 12.12 -8.06
N SER A 232 -7.44 11.39 -7.57
CA SER A 232 -6.48 10.67 -8.42
C SER A 232 -6.89 9.21 -8.59
N TYR A 233 -6.91 8.71 -9.82
CA TYR A 233 -7.22 7.32 -10.13
C TYR A 233 -5.96 6.51 -10.45
N PRO A 234 -6.00 5.19 -10.25
CA PRO A 234 -4.88 4.28 -10.50
C PRO A 234 -4.42 4.17 -11.95
N ASP A 235 -5.26 4.53 -12.90
CA ASP A 235 -4.89 4.63 -14.32
C ASP A 235 -4.21 5.97 -14.67
N GLY A 236 -3.89 6.78 -13.65
CA GLY A 236 -3.26 8.09 -13.79
C GLY A 236 -4.23 9.23 -14.07
N LYS A 237 -5.54 8.95 -14.16
CA LYS A 237 -6.53 10.00 -14.38
C LYS A 237 -6.71 10.86 -13.14
N ILE A 238 -7.03 12.13 -13.35
CA ILE A 238 -7.36 13.10 -12.32
C ILE A 238 -8.78 13.60 -12.57
N SER A 239 -9.64 13.50 -11.56
CA SER A 239 -10.96 14.14 -11.52
C SER A 239 -10.94 15.31 -10.56
N LEU A 240 -11.53 16.43 -10.98
CA LEU A 240 -11.81 17.56 -10.12
C LEU A 240 -13.33 17.60 -9.91
N THR A 241 -13.79 17.91 -8.70
CA THR A 241 -15.21 18.03 -8.37
C THR A 241 -15.44 19.16 -7.36
N GLY A 242 -16.69 19.54 -7.13
CA GLY A 242 -17.06 20.64 -6.23
C GLY A 242 -16.84 22.00 -6.86
N ASN A 243 -16.82 23.06 -6.04
CA ASN A 243 -16.92 24.43 -6.52
C ASN A 243 -15.70 25.28 -6.19
N ILE A 244 -15.28 26.11 -7.14
CA ILE A 244 -14.40 27.25 -6.89
C ILE A 244 -15.28 28.50 -6.81
N ALA A 245 -15.33 29.13 -5.64
CA ALA A 245 -16.15 30.30 -5.38
C ALA A 245 -15.42 31.60 -5.64
N ASN A 246 -16.09 32.55 -6.29
CA ASN A 246 -15.60 33.90 -6.45
C ASN A 246 -15.90 34.73 -5.20
N LEU A 247 -14.86 35.16 -4.49
CA LEU A 247 -14.97 36.05 -3.33
C LEU A 247 -14.77 37.52 -3.67
N GLY A 248 -14.42 37.83 -4.93
CA GLY A 248 -14.20 39.18 -5.41
C GLY A 248 -15.50 39.93 -5.68
N THR A 249 -15.41 41.26 -5.64
CA THR A 249 -16.49 42.17 -6.06
C THR A 249 -16.13 42.76 -7.43
N GLY A 250 -16.83 42.35 -8.49
CA GLY A 250 -16.62 42.91 -9.84
C GLY A 250 -16.79 41.89 -10.95
N VAL A 251 -16.64 42.37 -12.19
CA VAL A 251 -16.67 41.51 -13.39
C VAL A 251 -15.35 40.77 -13.50
N THR A 252 -15.40 39.45 -13.65
CA THR A 252 -14.21 38.64 -13.89
C THR A 252 -13.88 38.63 -15.38
N ALA A 253 -12.61 38.87 -15.71
CA ALA A 253 -12.13 38.84 -17.09
C ALA A 253 -11.75 37.42 -17.51
N ASP A 254 -11.88 37.13 -18.80
CA ASP A 254 -11.42 35.88 -19.38
C ASP A 254 -9.91 35.69 -19.20
N GLY A 255 -9.50 34.44 -18.96
CA GLY A 255 -8.12 34.08 -18.66
C GLY A 255 -7.70 34.31 -17.20
N THR A 256 -8.61 34.79 -16.34
CA THR A 256 -8.35 34.91 -14.90
C THR A 256 -7.97 33.54 -14.33
N THR A 257 -6.87 33.49 -13.57
CA THR A 257 -6.46 32.28 -12.85
C THR A 257 -7.27 32.17 -11.56
N VAL A 258 -7.92 31.04 -11.33
CA VAL A 258 -8.81 30.82 -10.18
C VAL A 258 -8.26 29.78 -9.20
N CYS A 259 -7.40 28.88 -9.69
CA CYS A 259 -6.79 27.85 -8.88
C CYS A 259 -5.44 27.44 -9.47
N ASN A 260 -4.50 27.03 -8.62
CA ASN A 260 -3.23 26.41 -9.00
C ASN A 260 -3.13 25.04 -8.33
N ILE A 261 -3.24 23.98 -9.11
CA ILE A 261 -2.95 22.61 -8.67
C ILE A 261 -1.44 22.30 -8.83
N PRO A 262 -0.88 21.38 -8.04
CA PRO A 262 0.51 20.97 -8.21
C PRO A 262 0.80 20.38 -9.59
N VAL A 263 2.00 20.64 -10.11
CA VAL A 263 2.45 20.09 -11.40
C VAL A 263 2.40 18.56 -11.45
N SER A 264 2.52 17.88 -10.32
CA SER A 264 2.44 16.42 -10.21
C SER A 264 1.07 15.84 -10.57
N ILE A 265 0.01 16.67 -10.58
CA ILE A 265 -1.35 16.28 -10.97
C ILE A 265 -1.88 17.13 -12.13
N ALA A 266 -1.03 17.91 -12.79
CA ALA A 266 -1.40 18.69 -13.95
C ALA A 266 -1.49 17.80 -15.21
N PRO A 267 -2.36 18.14 -16.20
CA PRO A 267 -2.43 17.38 -17.43
C PRO A 267 -1.16 17.54 -18.27
N LEU A 268 -0.80 16.50 -19.02
CA LEU A 268 0.39 16.53 -19.91
C LEU A 268 0.24 17.51 -21.09
N ARG A 269 -0.98 17.94 -21.39
CA ARG A 269 -1.31 18.90 -22.44
C ARG A 269 -2.30 19.89 -21.88
N LYS A 270 -2.34 21.09 -22.45
CA LYS A 270 -3.37 22.06 -22.12
C LYS A 270 -4.74 21.49 -22.47
N MET A 271 -5.67 21.47 -21.51
CA MET A 271 -7.01 20.92 -21.67
C MET A 271 -8.07 21.99 -21.35
N ALA A 272 -9.19 21.92 -22.06
CA ALA A 272 -10.31 22.83 -21.89
C ALA A 272 -11.59 22.00 -21.66
N PHE A 273 -12.38 22.41 -20.66
CA PHE A 273 -13.60 21.73 -20.25
C PHE A 273 -14.74 22.74 -20.19
N SER A 274 -15.88 22.41 -20.79
CA SER A 274 -17.12 23.12 -20.51
C SER A 274 -17.60 22.77 -19.11
N VAL A 275 -17.88 23.81 -18.32
CA VAL A 275 -18.23 23.70 -16.92
C VAL A 275 -19.47 24.53 -16.60
N THR A 276 -20.19 24.13 -15.55
CA THR A 276 -21.39 24.84 -15.11
C THR A 276 -21.01 26.06 -14.27
N LYS A 277 -21.64 27.20 -14.59
CA LYS A 277 -21.59 28.41 -13.78
C LYS A 277 -22.67 28.35 -12.72
N LEU A 278 -22.31 28.67 -11.48
CA LEU A 278 -23.21 28.61 -10.33
C LEU A 278 -23.42 29.99 -9.69
N ASP A 279 -24.58 30.21 -9.07
CA ASP A 279 -24.81 31.34 -8.17
C ASP A 279 -24.16 31.10 -6.78
N ALA A 280 -24.35 32.04 -5.86
CA ALA A 280 -23.83 31.96 -4.49
C ALA A 280 -24.44 30.81 -3.67
N SER A 281 -25.63 30.35 -4.04
CA SER A 281 -26.34 29.24 -3.41
C SER A 281 -26.00 27.88 -4.05
N GLY A 282 -25.18 27.86 -5.10
CA GLY A 282 -24.79 26.65 -5.82
C GLY A 282 -25.76 26.22 -6.93
N ASN A 283 -26.72 27.06 -7.32
CA ASN A 283 -27.64 26.74 -8.41
C ASN A 283 -27.01 27.03 -9.77
N PRO A 284 -27.26 26.20 -10.81
CA PRO A 284 -26.84 26.48 -12.18
C PRO A 284 -27.45 27.77 -12.72
N ILE A 285 -26.61 28.67 -13.23
CA ILE A 285 -27.02 29.95 -13.85
C ILE A 285 -26.41 30.16 -15.24
N GLY A 286 -25.66 29.19 -15.75
CA GLY A 286 -25.07 29.25 -17.08
C GLY A 286 -23.93 28.26 -17.27
N GLN A 287 -23.12 28.51 -18.29
CA GLN A 287 -21.96 27.71 -18.64
C GLN A 287 -20.77 28.61 -18.99
N GLY A 288 -19.57 28.07 -18.81
CA GLY A 288 -18.33 28.66 -19.29
C GLY A 288 -17.30 27.57 -19.51
N ASN A 289 -16.03 27.95 -19.65
CA ASN A 289 -14.95 26.99 -19.81
C ASN A 289 -13.89 27.16 -18.72
N VAL A 290 -13.35 26.03 -18.28
CA VAL A 290 -12.14 25.95 -17.48
C VAL A 290 -11.03 25.41 -18.36
N VAL A 291 -9.87 26.06 -18.31
CA VAL A 291 -8.66 25.63 -19.00
C VAL A 291 -7.60 25.31 -17.97
N ILE A 292 -7.09 24.08 -18.02
CA ILE A 292 -6.01 23.61 -17.15
C ILE A 292 -4.73 23.55 -17.98
N ASP A 293 -3.74 24.33 -17.59
CA ASP A 293 -2.42 24.33 -18.22
C ASP A 293 -1.56 23.18 -17.69
N THR A 294 -0.51 22.85 -18.44
CA THR A 294 0.52 21.86 -18.08
C THR A 294 1.28 22.20 -16.79
N THR A 295 1.23 23.45 -16.35
CA THR A 295 1.79 23.92 -15.08
C THR A 295 0.85 23.73 -13.88
N GLY A 296 -0.37 23.24 -14.10
CA GLY A 296 -1.41 23.13 -13.08
C GLY A 296 -2.19 24.42 -12.84
N THR A 297 -1.99 25.45 -13.66
CA THR A 297 -2.76 26.70 -13.57
C THR A 297 -4.15 26.50 -14.18
N ILE A 298 -5.20 26.77 -13.40
CA ILE A 298 -6.60 26.69 -13.81
C ILE A 298 -7.12 28.10 -14.12
N LYS A 299 -7.52 28.33 -15.37
CA LYS A 299 -8.06 29.60 -15.88
C LYS A 299 -9.51 29.44 -16.31
N ILE A 300 -10.28 30.53 -16.22
CA ILE A 300 -11.70 30.55 -16.60
C ILE A 300 -11.95 31.44 -17.82
N TYR A 301 -12.95 31.07 -18.62
CA TYR A 301 -13.39 31.81 -19.81
C TYR A 301 -14.92 31.78 -19.90
N GLY A 302 -15.56 32.88 -20.28
CA GLY A 302 -17.02 33.01 -20.32
C GLY A 302 -17.66 33.22 -18.94
N PHE A 303 -16.87 33.61 -17.93
CA PHE A 303 -17.34 33.84 -16.56
C PHE A 303 -17.24 35.32 -16.19
N SER A 304 -18.33 36.07 -16.37
CA SER A 304 -18.39 37.48 -15.92
C SER A 304 -18.62 37.63 -14.41
N THR A 305 -19.29 36.67 -13.79
CA THR A 305 -19.69 36.62 -12.37
C THR A 305 -19.89 35.16 -11.95
N GLY A 306 -20.15 34.90 -10.66
CA GLY A 306 -20.57 33.59 -10.15
C GLY A 306 -19.41 32.64 -9.82
N ASN A 307 -19.78 31.42 -9.41
CA ASN A 307 -18.88 30.35 -9.02
C ASN A 307 -18.71 29.34 -10.17
N VAL A 308 -17.66 28.52 -10.10
CA VAL A 308 -17.34 27.50 -11.10
C VAL A 308 -17.55 26.12 -10.49
N SER A 309 -18.38 25.28 -11.11
CA SER A 309 -18.43 23.85 -10.79
C SER A 309 -17.36 23.10 -11.56
N LEU A 310 -16.60 22.26 -10.89
CA LEU A 310 -15.62 21.37 -11.51
C LEU A 310 -16.22 19.99 -11.80
N ASP A 311 -17.49 19.75 -11.45
CA ASP A 311 -18.10 18.43 -11.62
C ASP A 311 -18.08 18.00 -13.09
N GLY A 312 -17.45 16.85 -13.35
CA GLY A 312 -17.26 16.31 -14.70
C GLY A 312 -15.91 16.67 -15.36
N VAL A 313 -15.02 17.40 -14.67
CA VAL A 313 -13.66 17.64 -15.15
C VAL A 313 -12.79 16.40 -14.84
N LEU A 314 -12.48 15.63 -15.87
CA LEU A 314 -11.65 14.41 -15.81
C LEU A 314 -10.60 14.43 -16.92
N TYR A 315 -9.33 14.15 -16.59
CA TYR A 315 -8.22 14.05 -17.55
C TYR A 315 -7.21 12.98 -17.21
#